data_AF-A0A4C1TKQ6-F1
#
_entry.id   AF-A0A4C1TKQ6-F1
#
_cell.length_a   1.000
_cell.length_b   1.000
_cell.length_c   1.000
_cell.angle_alpha   90.00
_cell.angle_beta   90.00
_cell.angle_gamma   90.00
#
_symmetry.space_group_name_H-M   'P 1'
#
loop_
_entity.id
_entity.type
_entity.pdbx_description
1 polymer ?
#
loop_
_entity_poly.entity_id
_entity_poly.type
_entity_poly.pdbx_seq_one_letter_code
_entity_poly.pdbx_strand_id
1 'polypeptide(L)'
;MSVRVCVCLRMHVLCVSLRVTSVSVPEARARGSSATLACDFELEGARLYSVKWYKDNEEFYRYMPRVRPPQHAYQLDGITVDLDKSSARRVYLRNLTLRSRGLYRCEVSEEAPAFYSAQAEAFMEVYYFPREGPIITGHERRYQEGQPLDINCTSAKVFPAPALQWQINGEKVTEPIWLMSYGVQPDSTGLVVSTLALHAPARLKMKLRCLVTVGMHRREKTVVIEEVERRPCLWDLQDTNNKNRECRAQAWDEVLHAVIPDYSKLSKKHKKELERSVQQRWKNARDCYVKHKKQKTTKYVYYDKLTFLEGSFEDYTDFYHNEADDTIPNVKTELDCSTDTAIQKSSSSNEDVVEPNIPKYRQKRRKRYKFEFQKDIFSPHIELSDDLQRDDVAFFLSLAPTINTFDNNQKIIFRSKVLQAAMEIIHFNNVASLDSMQSDFKCNTRKCNKKEDSDATNPSDSRTDSD
;
A
#
# COMPACT_ATOMS: atom_id res chain seq x y z
N MET A 1 37.98 42.62 30.15
CA MET A 1 38.15 41.15 30.17
C MET A 1 36.86 40.52 29.69
N SER A 2 36.91 39.66 28.67
CA SER A 2 35.69 39.13 28.03
C SER A 2 35.07 37.99 28.84
N VAL A 3 33.78 38.11 29.16
CA VAL A 3 32.98 36.99 29.67
C VAL A 3 32.54 36.14 28.47
N ARG A 4 32.94 34.86 28.44
CA ARG A 4 32.37 33.88 27.51
C ARG A 4 31.31 33.08 28.24
N VAL A 5 30.04 33.41 28.00
CA VAL A 5 28.90 32.59 28.41
C VAL A 5 28.86 31.36 27.49
N CYS A 6 29.08 30.17 28.06
CA CYS A 6 28.92 28.92 27.33
C CYS A 6 27.46 28.45 27.47
N VAL A 7 26.65 28.62 26.41
CA VAL A 7 25.27 28.14 26.38
C VAL A 7 25.26 26.70 25.90
N CYS A 8 25.06 25.74 26.82
CA CYS A 8 24.83 24.35 26.47
C CYS A 8 23.43 24.17 25.86
N LEU A 9 23.34 24.29 24.54
CA LEU A 9 22.15 23.89 23.78
C LEU A 9 21.95 22.38 23.91
N ARG A 10 20.78 21.96 24.41
CA ARG A 10 20.33 20.57 24.30
C ARG A 10 20.18 20.21 22.82
N MET A 11 21.12 19.44 22.27
CA MET A 11 20.89 18.76 21.00
C MET A 11 19.81 17.70 21.20
N HIS A 12 18.56 18.06 20.87
CA HIS A 12 17.62 17.08 20.38
C HIS A 12 18.20 16.52 19.08
N VAL A 13 18.83 15.34 19.16
CA VAL A 13 19.12 14.56 17.97
C VAL A 13 17.78 14.16 17.39
N LEU A 14 17.33 14.91 16.39
CA LEU A 14 16.30 14.48 15.47
C LEU A 14 16.83 13.22 14.77
N CYS A 15 16.46 12.06 15.29
CA CYS A 15 16.69 10.79 14.62
C CYS A 15 15.75 10.75 13.41
N VAL A 16 16.23 11.24 12.27
CA VAL A 16 15.51 11.17 11.00
C VAL A 16 15.78 9.79 10.40
N SER A 17 14.73 8.99 10.28
CA SER A 17 14.82 7.61 9.80
C SER A 17 14.45 7.49 8.31
N LEU A 18 14.89 6.38 7.69
CA LEU A 18 14.53 6.00 6.33
C LEU A 18 13.08 6.32 5.98
N ARG A 19 12.87 7.01 4.85
CA ARG A 19 11.52 7.26 4.34
C ARG A 19 11.41 7.01 2.85
N VAL A 20 10.44 6.18 2.46
CA VAL A 20 9.89 6.17 1.09
C VAL A 20 8.97 7.38 0.96
N THR A 21 9.34 8.33 0.11
CA THR A 21 8.62 9.59 -0.09
C THR A 21 7.49 9.46 -1.09
N SER A 22 7.70 8.67 -2.16
CA SER A 22 6.62 8.30 -3.08
C SER A 22 6.88 6.96 -3.79
N VAL A 23 5.80 6.25 -4.11
CA VAL A 23 5.78 5.11 -5.04
C VAL A 23 4.84 5.46 -6.17
N SER A 24 5.35 5.40 -7.40
CA SER A 24 4.60 5.68 -8.62
C SER A 24 4.48 4.39 -9.43
N VAL A 25 3.26 3.87 -9.51
CA VAL A 25 2.89 2.72 -10.34
C VAL A 25 1.79 3.21 -11.28
N PRO A 26 1.88 2.98 -12.59
CA PRO A 26 0.83 3.40 -13.51
C PRO A 26 -0.49 2.71 -13.18
N GLU A 27 -1.53 3.49 -12.91
CA GLU A 27 -2.83 2.95 -12.49
C GLU A 27 -3.48 2.05 -13.55
N ALA A 28 -3.36 2.39 -14.84
CA ALA A 28 -3.89 1.62 -15.95
C ALA A 28 -2.92 1.57 -17.13
N ARG A 29 -2.78 0.39 -17.73
CA ARG A 29 -2.01 0.15 -18.96
C ARG A 29 -2.70 -0.83 -19.90
N ALA A 30 -2.50 -0.65 -21.20
CA ALA A 30 -2.97 -1.59 -22.20
C ALA A 30 -2.06 -2.83 -22.26
N ARG A 31 -2.64 -4.01 -22.50
CA ARG A 31 -1.89 -5.24 -22.83
C ARG A 31 -0.92 -4.98 -24.00
N GLY A 32 0.31 -5.46 -23.87
CA GLY A 32 1.42 -5.29 -24.82
C GLY A 32 2.22 -3.98 -24.64
N SER A 33 1.72 -3.02 -23.86
CA SER A 33 2.45 -1.77 -23.58
C SER A 33 3.57 -1.96 -22.55
N SER A 34 4.23 -0.88 -22.16
CA SER A 34 5.26 -0.83 -21.12
C SER A 34 4.84 0.02 -19.92
N ALA A 35 5.42 -0.27 -18.76
CA ALA A 35 5.29 0.53 -17.55
C ALA A 35 6.67 0.94 -17.02
N THR A 36 6.70 2.06 -16.31
CA THR A 36 7.83 2.45 -15.48
C THR A 36 7.30 2.61 -14.08
N LEU A 37 7.85 1.84 -13.16
CA LEU A 37 7.59 1.94 -11.74
C LEU A 37 8.66 2.87 -11.15
N ALA A 38 8.30 3.75 -10.23
CA ALA A 38 9.23 4.59 -9.51
C ALA A 38 9.06 4.47 -8.00
N CYS A 39 10.15 4.56 -7.27
CA CYS A 39 10.20 4.56 -5.82
C CYS A 39 11.25 5.58 -5.40
N ASP A 40 10.77 6.72 -4.88
CA ASP A 40 11.60 7.79 -4.38
C ASP A 40 11.66 7.70 -2.85
N PHE A 41 12.87 7.89 -2.32
CA PHE A 41 13.19 7.69 -0.91
C PHE A 41 14.30 8.62 -0.44
N GLU A 42 14.34 8.88 0.86
CA GLU A 42 15.31 9.71 1.57
C GLU A 42 16.00 8.86 2.64
N LEU A 43 17.34 8.91 2.68
CA LEU A 43 18.20 8.12 3.56
C LEU A 43 18.83 8.95 4.68
N GLU A 44 18.74 10.29 4.61
CA GLU A 44 19.14 11.21 5.69
C GLU A 44 20.52 10.93 6.33
N GLY A 45 21.49 10.54 5.50
CA GLY A 45 22.87 10.22 5.89
C GLY A 45 23.18 8.73 6.03
N ALA A 46 22.17 7.86 6.11
CA ALA A 46 22.32 6.42 6.09
C ALA A 46 22.74 5.88 4.70
N ARG A 47 23.19 4.62 4.67
CA ARG A 47 23.63 3.94 3.45
C ARG A 47 22.58 2.95 2.98
N LEU A 48 22.30 2.95 1.68
CA LEU A 48 21.36 2.02 1.04
C LEU A 48 21.91 0.59 1.01
N TYR A 49 21.22 -0.35 1.65
CA TYR A 49 21.50 -1.79 1.53
C TYR A 49 20.83 -2.38 0.28
N SER A 50 19.52 -2.17 0.13
CA SER A 50 18.78 -2.67 -1.02
C SER A 50 17.52 -1.87 -1.34
N VAL A 51 17.13 -1.87 -2.61
CA VAL A 51 15.74 -1.61 -3.03
C VAL A 51 15.19 -2.88 -3.66
N LYS A 52 13.99 -3.31 -3.29
CA LYS A 52 13.32 -4.48 -3.83
C LYS A 52 11.94 -4.10 -4.33
N TRP A 53 11.49 -4.78 -5.38
CA TRP A 53 10.15 -4.66 -5.91
C TRP A 53 9.46 -6.01 -5.93
N TYR A 54 8.25 -6.01 -5.39
CA TYR A 54 7.36 -7.15 -5.29
C TYR A 54 6.11 -6.90 -6.13
N LYS A 55 5.53 -7.96 -6.68
CA LYS A 55 4.17 -7.97 -7.22
C LYS A 55 3.41 -9.10 -6.54
N ASP A 56 2.25 -8.77 -5.96
CA ASP A 56 1.40 -9.72 -5.24
C ASP A 56 2.21 -10.56 -4.21
N ASN A 57 3.12 -9.89 -3.51
CA ASN A 57 4.09 -10.41 -2.53
C ASN A 57 5.27 -11.24 -3.08
N GLU A 58 5.41 -11.45 -4.39
CA GLU A 58 6.56 -12.15 -4.99
C GLU A 58 7.63 -11.17 -5.50
N GLU A 59 8.90 -11.35 -5.12
CA GLU A 59 10.03 -10.49 -5.50
C GLU A 59 10.38 -10.69 -6.98
N PHE A 60 10.28 -9.64 -7.80
CA PHE A 60 10.63 -9.70 -9.22
C PHE A 60 11.84 -8.85 -9.61
N TYR A 61 12.24 -7.89 -8.77
CA TYR A 61 13.43 -7.06 -9.00
C TYR A 61 14.10 -6.64 -7.69
N ARG A 62 15.44 -6.57 -7.72
CA ARG A 62 16.26 -6.13 -6.60
C ARG A 62 17.48 -5.34 -7.08
N TYR A 63 17.74 -4.23 -6.40
CA TYR A 63 18.94 -3.40 -6.52
C TYR A 63 19.76 -3.47 -5.23
N MET A 64 21.07 -3.72 -5.33
CA MET A 64 22.03 -3.75 -4.22
C MET A 64 23.33 -3.04 -4.65
N PRO A 65 23.65 -1.82 -4.17
CA PRO A 65 24.74 -1.01 -4.71
C PRO A 65 26.14 -1.61 -4.53
N ARG A 66 26.33 -2.48 -3.53
CA ARG A 66 27.63 -3.15 -3.27
C ARG A 66 27.85 -4.43 -4.10
N VAL A 67 26.83 -4.94 -4.79
CA VAL A 67 26.92 -6.18 -5.59
C VAL A 67 27.22 -5.84 -7.06
N ARG A 68 27.90 -6.74 -7.78
CA ARG A 68 28.14 -6.62 -9.23
C ARG A 68 27.62 -7.86 -9.97
N PRO A 69 26.66 -7.71 -10.91
CA PRO A 69 25.92 -6.49 -11.22
C PRO A 69 25.06 -6.03 -10.04
N PRO A 70 24.78 -4.71 -9.88
CA PRO A 70 23.98 -4.21 -8.77
C PRO A 70 22.48 -4.51 -8.93
N GLN A 71 22.05 -5.06 -10.06
CA GLN A 71 20.66 -5.28 -10.44
C GLN A 71 20.39 -6.75 -10.70
N HIS A 72 19.29 -7.25 -10.15
CA HIS A 72 18.80 -8.60 -10.39
C HIS A 72 17.30 -8.56 -10.69
N ALA A 73 16.86 -9.32 -11.67
CA ALA A 73 15.44 -9.57 -11.94
C ALA A 73 15.17 -11.07 -11.82
N TYR A 74 14.03 -11.42 -11.25
CA TYR A 74 13.56 -12.79 -11.10
C TYR A 74 12.45 -13.09 -12.12
N GLN A 75 12.21 -14.37 -12.37
CA GLN A 75 11.12 -14.79 -13.23
C GLN A 75 9.82 -14.75 -12.43
N LEU A 76 8.90 -13.90 -12.84
CA LEU A 76 7.54 -13.83 -12.30
C LEU A 76 6.57 -13.76 -13.49
N ASP A 77 5.50 -14.55 -13.46
CA ASP A 77 4.56 -14.64 -14.58
C ASP A 77 3.87 -13.29 -14.84
N GLY A 78 3.79 -12.92 -16.11
CA GLY A 78 3.36 -11.60 -16.54
C GLY A 78 4.36 -10.47 -16.27
N ILE A 79 5.56 -10.71 -15.75
CA ILE A 79 6.56 -9.68 -15.52
C ILE A 79 7.79 -9.90 -16.39
N THR A 80 8.22 -8.82 -17.04
CA THR A 80 9.45 -8.82 -17.84
C THR A 80 10.15 -7.49 -17.64
N VAL A 81 11.16 -7.52 -16.77
CA VAL A 81 12.01 -6.36 -16.48
C VAL A 81 12.98 -6.11 -17.63
N ASP A 82 13.25 -4.84 -17.91
CA ASP A 82 14.34 -4.36 -18.75
C ASP A 82 15.43 -3.81 -17.80
N LEU A 83 16.49 -4.60 -17.56
CA LEU A 83 17.54 -4.26 -16.59
C LEU A 83 18.31 -3.00 -17.03
N ASP A 84 18.59 -2.88 -18.33
CA ASP A 84 19.35 -1.76 -18.91
C ASP A 84 18.63 -0.40 -18.73
N LYS A 85 17.30 -0.43 -18.50
CA LYS A 85 16.45 0.74 -18.20
C LYS A 85 15.99 0.82 -16.75
N SER A 86 16.45 -0.09 -15.89
CA SER A 86 16.12 -0.11 -14.47
C SER A 86 17.27 0.45 -13.62
N SER A 87 17.00 0.74 -12.35
CA SER A 87 17.89 1.42 -11.41
C SER A 87 17.39 1.25 -9.97
N ALA A 88 18.08 1.83 -8.99
CA ALA A 88 17.61 1.85 -7.60
C ALA A 88 16.21 2.47 -7.44
N ARG A 89 15.90 3.55 -8.18
CA ARG A 89 14.65 4.32 -8.03
C ARG A 89 13.60 4.01 -9.10
N ARG A 90 13.96 3.38 -10.22
CA ARG A 90 13.05 3.13 -11.35
C ARG A 90 13.19 1.72 -11.89
N VAL A 91 12.08 1.05 -12.16
CA VAL A 91 12.04 -0.28 -12.78
C VAL A 91 11.20 -0.23 -14.05
N TYR A 92 11.77 -0.66 -15.17
CA TYR A 92 11.08 -0.66 -16.46
C TYR A 92 10.52 -2.05 -16.79
N LEU A 93 9.22 -2.12 -17.02
CA LEU A 93 8.51 -3.33 -17.45
C LEU A 93 8.15 -3.23 -18.92
N ARG A 94 8.46 -4.26 -19.71
CA ARG A 94 8.15 -4.36 -21.15
C ARG A 94 7.11 -5.45 -21.41
N ASN A 95 6.30 -5.26 -22.45
CA ASN A 95 5.31 -6.22 -22.94
C ASN A 95 4.35 -6.75 -21.85
N LEU A 96 3.61 -5.84 -21.21
CA LEU A 96 2.67 -6.17 -20.15
C LEU A 96 1.60 -7.16 -20.63
N THR A 97 1.32 -8.19 -19.84
CA THR A 97 0.24 -9.15 -20.07
C THR A 97 -0.92 -8.87 -19.10
N LEU A 98 -2.05 -9.55 -19.27
CA LEU A 98 -3.14 -9.48 -18.28
C LEU A 98 -2.69 -9.93 -16.88
N ARG A 99 -1.64 -10.77 -16.79
CA ARG A 99 -1.04 -11.22 -15.52
C ARG A 99 -0.07 -10.20 -14.92
N SER A 100 0.30 -9.12 -15.64
CA SER A 100 0.98 -7.97 -15.03
C SER A 100 0.06 -7.13 -14.13
N ARG A 101 -1.25 -7.37 -14.17
CA ARG A 101 -2.22 -6.81 -13.21
C ARG A 101 -1.87 -7.29 -11.80
N GLY A 102 -1.85 -6.38 -10.82
CA GLY A 102 -1.57 -6.73 -9.42
C GLY A 102 -1.08 -5.55 -8.58
N LEU A 103 -0.88 -5.81 -7.29
CA LEU A 103 -0.34 -4.89 -6.29
C LEU A 103 1.20 -4.88 -6.36
N TYR A 104 1.80 -3.72 -6.62
CA TYR A 104 3.25 -3.56 -6.67
C TYR A 104 3.76 -2.85 -5.42
N ARG A 105 4.73 -3.45 -4.73
CA ARG A 105 5.34 -2.91 -3.50
C ARG A 105 6.81 -2.61 -3.72
N CYS A 106 7.24 -1.40 -3.39
CA CYS A 106 8.65 -1.07 -3.22
C CYS A 106 9.03 -1.23 -1.74
N GLU A 107 10.15 -1.87 -1.48
CA GLU A 107 10.79 -1.97 -0.16
C GLU A 107 12.21 -1.42 -0.26
N VAL A 108 12.53 -0.42 0.56
CA VAL A 108 13.87 0.15 0.70
C VAL A 108 14.43 -0.28 2.05
N SER A 109 15.72 -0.57 2.12
CA SER A 109 16.40 -0.98 3.36
C SER A 109 17.76 -0.30 3.50
N GLU A 110 18.08 0.12 4.72
CA GLU A 110 19.38 0.65 5.12
C GLU A 110 20.38 -0.45 5.51
N GLU A 111 21.67 -0.09 5.50
CA GLU A 111 22.75 -0.92 6.02
C GLU A 111 22.84 -0.88 7.57
N ALA A 112 23.80 -1.62 8.11
CA ALA A 112 24.22 -1.51 9.51
C ALA A 112 24.60 -0.04 9.86
N PRO A 113 24.34 0.43 11.09
CA PRO A 113 23.87 -0.34 12.24
C PRO A 113 22.35 -0.45 12.39
N ALA A 114 21.59 0.43 11.73
CA ALA A 114 20.16 0.61 12.02
C ALA A 114 19.24 -0.39 11.31
N PHE A 115 19.61 -0.83 10.10
CA PHE A 115 18.82 -1.79 9.29
C PHE A 115 17.34 -1.40 9.08
N TYR A 116 17.00 -0.10 9.15
CA TYR A 116 15.62 0.33 8.95
C TYR A 116 15.13 -0.02 7.55
N SER A 117 13.85 -0.35 7.44
CA SER A 117 13.16 -0.56 6.18
C SER A 117 11.90 0.30 6.10
N ALA A 118 11.61 0.77 4.88
CA ALA A 118 10.43 1.54 4.57
C ALA A 118 9.85 1.04 3.25
N GLN A 119 8.52 1.02 3.16
CA GLN A 119 7.82 0.44 2.02
C GLN A 119 6.55 1.20 1.68
N ALA A 120 6.21 1.23 0.40
CA ALA A 120 4.91 1.69 -0.08
C ALA A 120 4.51 0.90 -1.32
N GLU A 121 3.22 0.88 -1.61
CA GLU A 121 2.64 0.07 -2.67
C GLU A 121 1.78 0.92 -3.61
N ALA A 122 1.46 0.38 -4.78
CA ALA A 122 0.36 0.82 -5.61
C ALA A 122 0.07 -0.26 -6.68
N PHE A 123 -1.17 -0.34 -7.15
CA PHE A 123 -1.62 -1.40 -8.06
C PHE A 123 -1.86 -0.88 -9.48
N MET A 124 -1.35 -1.65 -10.45
CA MET A 124 -1.58 -1.43 -11.88
C MET A 124 -2.69 -2.33 -12.41
N GLU A 125 -3.75 -1.73 -12.95
CA GLU A 125 -4.72 -2.42 -13.80
C GLU A 125 -4.14 -2.61 -15.21
N VAL A 126 -4.43 -3.77 -15.81
CA VAL A 126 -4.09 -4.04 -17.21
C VAL A 126 -5.35 -4.41 -17.97
N TYR A 127 -5.70 -3.57 -18.95
CA TYR A 127 -6.86 -3.76 -19.81
C TYR A 127 -6.46 -4.27 -21.19
N TYR A 128 -7.38 -4.97 -21.84
CA TYR A 128 -7.29 -5.33 -23.25
C TYR A 128 -8.53 -4.87 -23.98
N PHE A 129 -8.33 -3.91 -24.89
CA PHE A 129 -9.32 -3.51 -25.87
C PHE A 129 -8.75 -3.84 -27.26
N PRO A 130 -9.40 -4.72 -28.05
CA PRO A 130 -9.00 -5.05 -29.42
C PRO A 130 -9.31 -3.87 -30.35
N ARG A 131 -8.87 -3.93 -31.62
CA ARG A 131 -9.16 -2.87 -32.60
C ARG A 131 -10.55 -3.03 -33.23
N GLU A 132 -11.05 -4.24 -33.19
CA GLU A 132 -12.33 -4.70 -33.69
C GLU A 132 -13.47 -4.13 -32.82
N GLY A 133 -14.42 -3.47 -33.48
CA GLY A 133 -15.64 -2.95 -32.84
C GLY A 133 -16.65 -4.05 -32.49
N PRO A 134 -17.80 -3.69 -31.89
CA PRO A 134 -18.90 -4.62 -31.70
C PRO A 134 -19.48 -5.08 -33.05
N ILE A 135 -19.96 -6.31 -33.08
CA ILE A 135 -20.66 -6.88 -34.23
C ILE A 135 -22.16 -6.82 -33.97
N ILE A 136 -22.93 -6.29 -34.92
CA ILE A 136 -24.39 -6.25 -34.87
C ILE A 136 -24.96 -7.33 -35.81
N THR A 137 -25.76 -8.25 -35.28
CA THR A 137 -26.38 -9.36 -36.01
C THR A 137 -27.92 -9.32 -35.91
N GLY A 138 -28.62 -9.96 -36.83
CA GLY A 138 -30.10 -9.98 -36.90
C GLY A 138 -30.68 -8.91 -37.83
N HIS A 139 -29.84 -7.98 -38.29
CA HIS A 139 -30.25 -6.85 -39.13
C HIS A 139 -30.47 -7.22 -40.62
N GLU A 140 -30.35 -8.50 -40.98
CA GLU A 140 -30.35 -8.97 -42.37
C GLU A 140 -31.77 -9.03 -42.98
N ARG A 141 -32.80 -8.97 -42.12
CA ARG A 141 -34.21 -8.98 -42.54
C ARG A 141 -34.70 -7.57 -42.87
N ARG A 142 -35.60 -7.45 -43.86
CA ARG A 142 -36.35 -6.21 -44.09
C ARG A 142 -37.50 -6.14 -43.08
N TYR A 143 -37.57 -5.04 -42.34
CA TYR A 143 -38.63 -4.78 -41.37
C TYR A 143 -39.71 -3.90 -41.96
N GLN A 144 -40.97 -4.20 -41.65
CA GLN A 144 -42.09 -3.28 -41.83
C GLN A 144 -42.16 -2.32 -40.63
N GLU A 145 -42.77 -1.15 -40.81
CA GLU A 145 -42.96 -0.20 -39.72
C GLU A 145 -43.85 -0.80 -38.62
N GLY A 146 -43.45 -0.61 -37.35
CA GLY A 146 -44.10 -1.22 -36.19
C GLY A 146 -43.78 -2.70 -35.94
N GLN A 147 -43.14 -3.41 -36.89
CA GLN A 147 -42.68 -4.78 -36.67
C GLN A 147 -41.62 -4.82 -35.55
N PRO A 148 -41.59 -5.84 -34.68
CA PRO A 148 -40.50 -6.01 -33.72
C PRO A 148 -39.16 -6.21 -34.45
N LEU A 149 -38.25 -5.25 -34.26
CA LEU A 149 -36.83 -5.36 -34.54
C LEU A 149 -36.21 -6.21 -33.43
N ASP A 150 -35.49 -7.25 -33.81
CA ASP A 150 -34.74 -8.13 -32.91
C ASP A 150 -33.31 -8.26 -33.44
N ILE A 151 -32.37 -7.63 -32.74
CA ILE A 151 -30.96 -7.59 -33.13
C ILE A 151 -30.05 -7.67 -31.91
N ASN A 152 -28.86 -8.24 -32.11
CA ASN A 152 -27.87 -8.43 -31.05
C ASN A 152 -26.61 -7.61 -31.34
N CYS A 153 -26.14 -6.86 -30.34
CA CYS A 153 -24.80 -6.29 -30.32
C CYS A 153 -23.90 -7.16 -29.45
N THR A 154 -22.88 -7.76 -30.05
CA THR A 154 -21.87 -8.57 -29.37
C THR A 154 -20.54 -7.83 -29.37
N SER A 155 -19.91 -7.68 -28.19
CA SER A 155 -18.58 -7.08 -28.09
C SER A 155 -17.50 -7.97 -28.71
N ALA A 156 -16.39 -7.39 -29.10
CA ALA A 156 -15.16 -8.16 -29.28
C ALA A 156 -14.69 -8.74 -27.92
N LYS A 157 -13.73 -9.68 -27.96
CA LYS A 157 -13.10 -10.25 -26.74
C LYS A 157 -12.24 -9.20 -26.05
N VAL A 158 -12.62 -8.79 -24.84
CA VAL A 158 -11.98 -7.70 -24.08
C VAL A 158 -11.63 -8.11 -22.65
N PHE A 159 -10.92 -7.25 -21.92
CA PHE A 159 -10.79 -7.33 -20.47
C PHE A 159 -10.59 -5.92 -19.87
N PRO A 160 -11.24 -5.55 -18.75
CA PRO A 160 -12.32 -6.26 -18.05
C PRO A 160 -13.64 -6.31 -18.85
N ALA A 161 -14.72 -6.77 -18.23
CA ALA A 161 -16.04 -6.85 -18.85
C ALA A 161 -16.53 -5.50 -19.42
N PRO A 162 -17.01 -5.46 -20.68
CA PRO A 162 -17.50 -4.24 -21.29
C PRO A 162 -18.96 -3.98 -20.91
N ALA A 163 -19.28 -2.71 -20.69
CA ALA A 163 -20.64 -2.23 -20.72
C ALA A 163 -21.05 -1.95 -22.17
N LEU A 164 -22.25 -2.40 -22.55
CA LEU A 164 -22.86 -2.17 -23.86
C LEU A 164 -24.00 -1.16 -23.73
N GLN A 165 -24.15 -0.29 -24.73
CA GLN A 165 -25.24 0.67 -24.79
C GLN A 165 -25.74 0.85 -26.22
N TRP A 166 -27.03 0.63 -26.43
CA TRP A 166 -27.70 0.94 -27.68
C TRP A 166 -28.02 2.44 -27.81
N GLN A 167 -27.91 2.94 -29.03
CA GLN A 167 -28.43 4.24 -29.44
C GLN A 167 -29.32 4.10 -30.68
N ILE A 168 -30.46 4.77 -30.65
CA ILE A 168 -31.42 4.90 -31.75
C ILE A 168 -31.41 6.37 -32.19
N ASN A 169 -31.13 6.63 -33.46
CA ASN A 169 -31.05 7.98 -34.05
C ASN A 169 -30.07 8.96 -33.35
N GLY A 170 -29.15 8.45 -32.52
CA GLY A 170 -28.19 9.22 -31.72
C GLY A 170 -28.55 9.32 -30.24
N GLU A 171 -29.80 9.05 -29.88
CA GLU A 171 -30.29 9.04 -28.49
C GLU A 171 -30.03 7.68 -27.84
N LYS A 172 -29.75 7.67 -26.53
CA LYS A 172 -29.48 6.43 -25.79
C LYS A 172 -30.79 5.72 -25.48
N VAL A 173 -30.85 4.42 -25.74
CA VAL A 173 -31.96 3.57 -25.27
C VAL A 173 -31.85 3.44 -23.76
N THR A 174 -32.96 3.69 -23.04
CA THR A 174 -33.03 3.59 -21.58
C THR A 174 -34.13 2.65 -21.10
N GLU A 175 -35.07 2.31 -21.98
CA GLU A 175 -36.23 1.45 -21.80
C GLU A 175 -35.79 0.01 -21.52
N PRO A 176 -35.90 -0.51 -20.28
CA PRO A 176 -35.37 -1.84 -19.95
C PRO A 176 -36.09 -2.97 -20.70
N ILE A 177 -37.36 -2.76 -21.06
CA ILE A 177 -38.19 -3.71 -21.82
C ILE A 177 -37.61 -3.94 -23.23
N TRP A 178 -36.89 -2.96 -23.79
CA TRP A 178 -36.26 -3.08 -25.11
C TRP A 178 -34.86 -3.72 -25.06
N LEU A 179 -34.32 -4.01 -23.87
CA LEU A 179 -32.92 -4.39 -23.67
C LEU A 179 -32.80 -5.74 -22.98
N MET A 180 -32.25 -6.75 -23.67
CA MET A 180 -31.94 -8.05 -23.06
C MET A 180 -30.43 -8.27 -23.00
N SER A 181 -29.88 -8.34 -21.78
CA SER A 181 -28.47 -8.68 -21.56
C SER A 181 -28.32 -10.19 -21.47
N TYR A 182 -27.44 -10.78 -22.28
CA TYR A 182 -27.10 -12.21 -22.21
C TYR A 182 -25.98 -12.52 -21.20
N GLY A 183 -25.63 -11.54 -20.36
CA GLY A 183 -24.54 -11.64 -19.40
C GLY A 183 -23.15 -11.57 -20.04
N VAL A 184 -22.13 -11.68 -19.18
CA VAL A 184 -20.72 -11.67 -19.56
C VAL A 184 -20.25 -13.11 -19.75
N GLN A 185 -19.85 -13.46 -20.96
CA GLN A 185 -19.39 -14.81 -21.32
C GLN A 185 -17.86 -14.87 -21.32
N PRO A 186 -17.23 -15.73 -20.51
CA PRO A 186 -15.77 -15.89 -20.48
C PRO A 186 -15.26 -16.69 -21.68
N ASP A 187 -14.09 -16.30 -22.18
CA ASP A 187 -13.33 -17.00 -23.20
C ASP A 187 -12.22 -17.85 -22.56
N SER A 188 -11.76 -18.89 -23.27
CA SER A 188 -10.67 -19.77 -22.83
C SER A 188 -9.35 -19.03 -22.54
N THR A 189 -9.16 -17.83 -23.09
CA THR A 189 -7.99 -16.98 -22.85
C THR A 189 -8.08 -16.08 -21.61
N GLY A 190 -9.18 -16.14 -20.85
CA GLY A 190 -9.46 -15.24 -19.73
C GLY A 190 -9.97 -13.85 -20.14
N LEU A 191 -10.20 -13.64 -21.44
CA LEU A 191 -10.96 -12.52 -21.97
C LEU A 191 -12.47 -12.77 -21.77
N VAL A 192 -13.28 -11.74 -21.97
CA VAL A 192 -14.73 -11.79 -21.85
C VAL A 192 -15.43 -11.10 -23.02
N VAL A 193 -16.66 -11.55 -23.29
CA VAL A 193 -17.57 -11.00 -24.30
C VAL A 193 -18.90 -10.66 -23.63
N SER A 194 -19.45 -9.50 -23.90
CA SER A 194 -20.84 -9.16 -23.56
C SER A 194 -21.70 -9.16 -24.82
N THR A 195 -22.98 -9.53 -24.70
CA THR A 195 -23.98 -9.31 -25.75
C THR A 195 -25.23 -8.64 -25.17
N LEU A 196 -25.73 -7.64 -25.88
CA LEU A 196 -26.94 -6.88 -25.56
C LEU A 196 -27.90 -6.88 -26.75
N ALA A 197 -29.06 -7.51 -26.59
CA ALA A 197 -30.14 -7.45 -27.56
C ALA A 197 -30.85 -6.09 -27.54
N LEU A 198 -31.44 -5.72 -28.67
CA LEU A 198 -32.42 -4.65 -28.79
C LEU A 198 -33.72 -5.23 -29.37
N HIS A 199 -34.79 -5.15 -28.59
CA HIS A 199 -36.15 -5.53 -28.98
C HIS A 199 -37.03 -4.27 -29.04
N ALA A 200 -37.10 -3.63 -30.21
CA ALA A 200 -37.75 -2.32 -30.37
C ALA A 200 -38.72 -2.31 -31.57
N PRO A 201 -39.76 -1.45 -31.60
CA PRO A 201 -40.60 -1.30 -32.79
C PRO A 201 -39.80 -0.63 -33.92
N ALA A 202 -39.71 -1.27 -35.08
CA ALA A 202 -39.01 -0.76 -36.25
C ALA A 202 -39.67 0.52 -36.79
N ARG A 203 -38.85 1.51 -37.21
CA ARG A 203 -39.29 2.79 -37.76
C ARG A 203 -38.57 3.11 -39.08
N LEU A 204 -39.21 3.91 -39.93
CA LEU A 204 -38.58 4.43 -41.14
C LEU A 204 -37.28 5.22 -40.82
N LYS A 205 -36.22 4.96 -41.58
CA LYS A 205 -34.89 5.61 -41.49
C LYS A 205 -34.19 5.49 -40.11
N MET A 206 -34.55 4.49 -39.30
CA MET A 206 -33.93 4.22 -38.00
C MET A 206 -32.42 3.97 -38.14
N LYS A 207 -31.60 4.78 -37.46
CA LYS A 207 -30.14 4.62 -37.37
C LYS A 207 -29.77 3.99 -36.04
N LEU A 208 -29.03 2.89 -36.09
CA LEU A 208 -28.68 2.10 -34.91
C LEU A 208 -27.17 2.18 -34.68
N ARG A 209 -26.77 2.36 -33.43
CA ARG A 209 -25.37 2.31 -33.01
C ARG A 209 -25.28 1.56 -31.68
N CYS A 210 -24.35 0.61 -31.60
CA CYS A 210 -23.96 0.03 -30.33
C CYS A 210 -22.64 0.67 -29.87
N LEU A 211 -22.61 1.14 -28.63
CA LEU A 211 -21.41 1.64 -27.96
C LEU A 211 -20.88 0.56 -27.01
N VAL A 212 -19.57 0.32 -27.06
CA VAL A 212 -18.84 -0.54 -26.13
C VAL A 212 -17.96 0.35 -25.27
N THR A 213 -18.08 0.25 -23.95
CA THR A 213 -17.20 0.93 -23.02
C THR A 213 -16.54 -0.08 -22.09
N VAL A 214 -15.21 -0.08 -22.06
CA VAL A 214 -14.43 -0.84 -21.08
C VAL A 214 -13.99 0.12 -20.00
N GLY A 215 -14.65 0.03 -18.84
CA GLY A 215 -14.24 0.76 -17.64
C GLY A 215 -12.97 0.17 -17.04
N MET A 216 -12.37 0.90 -16.11
CA MET A 216 -11.41 0.29 -15.18
C MET A 216 -12.16 -0.70 -14.30
N HIS A 217 -11.56 -1.84 -13.98
CA HIS A 217 -12.17 -2.78 -13.06
C HIS A 217 -12.23 -2.12 -11.66
N ARG A 218 -13.41 -1.61 -11.29
CA ARG A 218 -13.61 -0.99 -9.99
C ARG A 218 -13.39 -2.04 -8.91
N ARG A 219 -12.34 -1.87 -8.11
CA ARG A 219 -11.99 -2.81 -7.03
C ARG A 219 -13.05 -2.70 -5.94
N GLU A 220 -13.44 -3.81 -5.34
CA GLU A 220 -14.55 -3.83 -4.38
C GLU A 220 -14.36 -2.82 -3.23
N LYS A 221 -13.12 -2.62 -2.77
CA LYS A 221 -12.79 -1.59 -1.78
C LYS A 221 -13.00 -0.16 -2.29
N THR A 222 -12.64 0.17 -3.53
CA THR A 222 -12.90 1.51 -4.09
C THR A 222 -14.38 1.74 -4.39
N VAL A 223 -15.15 0.72 -4.81
CA VAL A 223 -16.61 0.86 -4.96
C VAL A 223 -17.25 1.22 -3.62
N VAL A 224 -16.90 0.50 -2.55
CA VAL A 224 -17.46 0.78 -1.21
C VAL A 224 -17.13 2.19 -0.74
N ILE A 225 -15.90 2.68 -0.96
CA ILE A 225 -15.53 4.06 -0.59
C ILE A 225 -16.31 5.08 -1.43
N GLU A 226 -16.34 4.93 -2.76
CA GLU A 226 -17.03 5.86 -3.69
C GLU A 226 -18.55 5.89 -3.50
N GLU A 227 -19.18 4.77 -3.10
CA GLU A 227 -20.62 4.71 -2.84
C GLU A 227 -21.00 5.18 -1.43
N VAL A 228 -20.10 5.09 -0.46
CA VAL A 228 -20.29 5.70 0.88
C VAL A 228 -20.05 7.21 0.84
N GLU A 229 -19.04 7.69 0.11
CA GLU A 229 -18.77 9.13 -0.10
C GLU A 229 -20.02 9.90 -0.55
N ARG A 230 -20.76 9.35 -1.53
CA ARG A 230 -22.01 9.93 -2.06
C ARG A 230 -23.17 9.96 -1.06
N ARG A 231 -23.04 9.40 0.15
CA ARG A 231 -24.11 9.25 1.15
C ARG A 231 -23.65 9.81 2.50
N PRO A 232 -23.68 11.15 2.68
CA PRO A 232 -23.17 11.82 3.89
C PRO A 232 -23.72 11.27 5.21
N CYS A 233 -25.00 10.87 5.26
CA CYS A 233 -25.61 10.25 6.45
C CYS A 233 -24.89 8.98 6.97
N LEU A 234 -23.98 8.37 6.19
CA LEU A 234 -23.17 7.24 6.63
C LEU A 234 -21.85 7.64 7.32
N TRP A 235 -21.34 8.85 7.11
CA TRP A 235 -19.98 9.24 7.50
C TRP A 235 -19.83 10.68 8.03
N ASP A 236 -20.63 11.64 7.56
CA ASP A 236 -20.56 13.05 7.96
C ASP A 236 -21.38 13.29 9.23
N LEU A 237 -20.70 13.64 10.32
CA LEU A 237 -21.35 13.94 11.62
C LEU A 237 -22.23 15.20 11.58
N GLN A 238 -22.02 16.11 10.62
CA GLN A 238 -22.77 17.35 10.49
C GLN A 238 -24.09 17.15 9.69
N ASP A 239 -24.24 16.03 8.98
CA ASP A 239 -25.48 15.69 8.28
C ASP A 239 -26.62 15.40 9.27
N THR A 240 -27.74 16.11 9.11
CA THR A 240 -28.90 16.02 9.99
C THR A 240 -29.55 14.63 10.01
N ASN A 241 -29.33 13.82 8.98
CA ASN A 241 -29.81 12.45 8.84
C ASN A 241 -28.79 11.41 9.31
N ASN A 242 -27.55 11.78 9.69
CA ASN A 242 -26.59 10.84 10.30
C ASN A 242 -27.17 10.17 11.56
N LYS A 243 -27.96 10.91 12.34
CA LYS A 243 -28.67 10.40 13.52
C LYS A 243 -29.95 9.62 13.18
N ASN A 244 -30.41 9.64 11.93
CA ASN A 244 -31.63 8.95 11.49
C ASN A 244 -31.34 7.50 11.07
N ARG A 245 -31.73 6.55 11.93
CA ARG A 245 -31.56 5.10 11.71
C ARG A 245 -32.17 4.61 10.39
N GLU A 246 -33.31 5.15 9.98
CA GLU A 246 -34.01 4.80 8.73
C GLU A 246 -33.17 5.21 7.52
N CYS A 247 -32.67 6.45 7.52
CA CYS A 247 -31.84 7.00 6.44
C CYS A 247 -30.53 6.23 6.29
N ARG A 248 -29.86 5.88 7.40
CA ARG A 248 -28.66 5.02 7.38
C ARG A 248 -28.94 3.64 6.80
N ALA A 249 -30.08 3.02 7.16
CA ALA A 249 -30.45 1.69 6.67
C ALA A 249 -30.72 1.71 5.15
N GLN A 250 -31.45 2.72 4.66
CA GLN A 250 -31.69 2.92 3.24
C GLN A 250 -30.37 3.19 2.49
N ALA A 251 -29.51 4.05 3.01
CA ALA A 251 -28.21 4.36 2.41
C ALA A 251 -27.31 3.12 2.30
N TRP A 252 -27.29 2.22 3.31
CA TRP A 252 -26.57 0.95 3.21
C TRP A 252 -27.20 -0.02 2.20
N ASP A 253 -28.53 -0.10 2.09
CA ASP A 253 -29.18 -0.95 1.08
C ASP A 253 -28.86 -0.50 -0.36
N GLU A 254 -28.80 0.81 -0.60
CA GLU A 254 -28.34 1.36 -1.88
C GLU A 254 -26.85 1.05 -2.17
N VAL A 255 -25.97 1.19 -1.18
CA VAL A 255 -24.55 0.80 -1.31
C VAL A 255 -24.43 -0.69 -1.65
N LEU A 256 -25.26 -1.55 -1.04
CA LEU A 256 -25.25 -2.99 -1.31
C LEU A 256 -25.73 -3.32 -2.73
N HIS A 257 -26.78 -2.65 -3.22
CA HIS A 257 -27.22 -2.77 -4.61
C HIS A 257 -26.16 -2.26 -5.62
N ALA A 258 -25.34 -1.28 -5.25
CA ALA A 258 -24.27 -0.75 -6.11
C ALA A 258 -22.99 -1.61 -6.10
N VAL A 259 -22.67 -2.25 -4.97
CA VAL A 259 -21.46 -3.07 -4.78
C VAL A 259 -21.67 -4.51 -5.24
N ILE A 260 -22.90 -5.05 -5.16
CA ILE A 260 -23.18 -6.48 -5.31
C ILE A 260 -24.15 -6.72 -6.48
N PRO A 261 -23.72 -7.35 -7.59
CA PRO A 261 -24.60 -7.74 -8.67
C PRO A 261 -25.75 -8.63 -8.19
N ASP A 262 -26.96 -8.41 -8.74
CA ASP A 262 -28.16 -9.19 -8.43
C ASP A 262 -28.54 -9.27 -6.94
N TYR A 263 -28.07 -8.32 -6.10
CA TYR A 263 -28.32 -8.30 -4.66
C TYR A 263 -29.80 -8.49 -4.30
N SER A 264 -30.72 -7.87 -5.06
CA SER A 264 -32.17 -7.99 -4.88
C SER A 264 -32.67 -9.45 -4.84
N LYS A 265 -32.08 -10.35 -5.64
CA LYS A 265 -32.44 -11.77 -5.77
C LYS A 265 -31.90 -12.67 -4.64
N LEU A 266 -31.00 -12.17 -3.79
CA LEU A 266 -30.33 -12.97 -2.76
C LEU A 266 -31.21 -13.29 -1.54
N SER A 267 -30.98 -14.46 -0.95
CA SER A 267 -31.65 -14.90 0.29
C SER A 267 -31.36 -13.96 1.48
N LYS A 268 -32.35 -13.75 2.36
CA LYS A 268 -32.25 -12.90 3.56
C LYS A 268 -31.03 -13.22 4.44
N LYS A 269 -30.61 -14.49 4.54
CA LYS A 269 -29.40 -14.89 5.28
C LYS A 269 -28.13 -14.36 4.63
N HIS A 270 -28.03 -14.51 3.31
CA HIS A 270 -26.85 -14.13 2.54
C HIS A 270 -26.73 -12.62 2.37
N LYS A 271 -27.87 -11.91 2.24
CA LYS A 271 -27.92 -10.44 2.30
C LYS A 271 -27.25 -9.89 3.57
N LYS A 272 -27.62 -10.39 4.76
CA LYS A 272 -27.02 -9.99 6.04
C LYS A 272 -25.53 -10.31 6.17
N GLU A 273 -25.07 -11.40 5.56
CA GLU A 273 -23.67 -11.82 5.55
C GLU A 273 -22.82 -10.87 4.68
N LEU A 274 -23.33 -10.55 3.49
CA LEU A 274 -22.71 -9.61 2.56
C LEU A 274 -22.75 -8.16 3.07
N GLU A 275 -23.84 -7.74 3.70
CA GLU A 275 -23.97 -6.45 4.41
C GLU A 275 -22.83 -6.26 5.41
N ARG A 276 -22.64 -7.23 6.31
CA ARG A 276 -21.53 -7.22 7.28
C ARG A 276 -20.17 -7.18 6.59
N SER A 277 -19.98 -7.94 5.51
CA SER A 277 -18.72 -7.94 4.75
C SER A 277 -18.41 -6.55 4.18
N VAL A 278 -19.41 -5.87 3.61
CA VAL A 278 -19.27 -4.53 3.03
C VAL A 278 -19.02 -3.47 4.11
N GLN A 279 -19.81 -3.48 5.19
CA GLN A 279 -19.63 -2.58 6.33
C GLN A 279 -18.25 -2.75 6.99
N GLN A 280 -17.76 -3.99 7.13
CA GLN A 280 -16.43 -4.27 7.67
C GLN A 280 -15.30 -3.77 6.75
N ARG A 281 -15.47 -3.84 5.42
CA ARG A 281 -14.49 -3.28 4.46
C ARG A 281 -14.40 -1.76 4.58
N TRP A 282 -15.55 -1.07 4.68
CA TRP A 282 -15.61 0.36 4.93
C TRP A 282 -14.93 0.72 6.26
N LYS A 283 -15.29 0.03 7.34
CA LYS A 283 -14.68 0.21 8.67
C LYS A 283 -13.15 0.05 8.60
N ASN A 284 -12.65 -1.04 8.01
CA ASN A 284 -11.22 -1.28 7.86
C ASN A 284 -10.51 -0.17 7.07
N ALA A 285 -11.10 0.31 5.97
CA ALA A 285 -10.53 1.37 5.14
C ALA A 285 -10.46 2.71 5.88
N ARG A 286 -11.54 3.08 6.57
CA ARG A 286 -11.60 4.27 7.42
C ARG A 286 -10.61 4.18 8.58
N ASP A 287 -10.59 3.07 9.32
CA ASP A 287 -9.73 2.89 10.49
C ASP A 287 -8.24 2.91 10.08
N CYS A 288 -7.89 2.35 8.90
CA CYS A 288 -6.60 2.50 8.24
C CYS A 288 -6.21 3.98 7.99
N TYR A 289 -7.13 4.75 7.40
CA TYR A 289 -6.92 6.18 7.11
C TYR A 289 -6.72 7.01 8.39
N VAL A 290 -7.54 6.76 9.41
CA VAL A 290 -7.41 7.40 10.74
C VAL A 290 -6.07 7.06 11.40
N LYS A 291 -5.65 5.79 11.35
CA LYS A 291 -4.33 5.37 11.87
C LYS A 291 -3.19 6.08 11.15
N HIS A 292 -3.25 6.18 9.82
CA HIS A 292 -2.27 6.90 9.03
C HIS A 292 -2.18 8.39 9.42
N LYS A 293 -3.32 9.09 9.54
CA LYS A 293 -3.36 10.50 10.01
C LYS A 293 -2.71 10.67 11.38
N LYS A 294 -2.94 9.75 12.32
CA LYS A 294 -2.37 9.79 13.68
C LYS A 294 -0.86 9.53 13.72
N GLN A 295 -0.32 8.71 12.81
CA GLN A 295 1.05 8.18 12.92
C GLN A 295 2.04 8.69 11.85
N LYS A 296 1.63 9.56 10.91
CA LYS A 296 2.48 10.07 9.79
C LYS A 296 3.26 8.95 9.07
N THR A 297 2.65 7.77 8.95
CA THR A 297 3.25 6.60 8.31
C THR A 297 3.34 6.79 6.79
N THR A 298 3.74 5.73 6.07
CA THR A 298 3.64 5.69 4.61
C THR A 298 2.18 5.88 4.19
N LYS A 299 1.97 6.63 3.09
CA LYS A 299 0.64 7.07 2.65
C LYS A 299 -0.28 5.87 2.44
N TYR A 300 -1.37 5.77 3.20
CA TYR A 300 -2.42 4.79 2.90
C TYR A 300 -2.93 5.07 1.49
N VAL A 301 -2.97 4.13 0.56
CA VAL A 301 -3.15 4.57 -0.84
C VAL A 301 -4.62 4.82 -1.19
N TYR A 302 -5.60 4.34 -0.42
CA TYR A 302 -6.95 4.93 -0.48
C TYR A 302 -7.07 6.30 0.22
N TYR A 303 -5.98 6.91 0.72
CA TYR A 303 -5.99 8.22 1.39
C TYR A 303 -6.62 9.31 0.53
N ASP A 304 -6.25 9.40 -0.74
CA ASP A 304 -6.78 10.45 -1.64
C ASP A 304 -8.28 10.27 -1.95
N LYS A 305 -8.81 9.06 -1.75
CA LYS A 305 -10.24 8.74 -1.83
C LYS A 305 -10.97 8.86 -0.48
N LEU A 306 -10.26 9.18 0.60
CA LEU A 306 -10.81 9.30 1.96
C LEU A 306 -10.60 10.71 2.55
N THR A 307 -10.05 11.65 1.78
CA THR A 307 -9.90 13.07 2.16
C THR A 307 -11.24 13.79 2.38
N PHE A 308 -12.36 13.27 1.88
CA PHE A 308 -13.68 13.79 2.24
C PHE A 308 -13.97 13.71 3.75
N LEU A 309 -13.32 12.78 4.47
CA LEU A 309 -13.40 12.64 5.93
C LEU A 309 -12.61 13.72 6.70
N GLU A 310 -11.89 14.62 6.03
CA GLU A 310 -11.07 15.62 6.74
C GLU A 310 -11.90 16.70 7.45
N GLY A 311 -13.06 17.07 6.90
CA GLY A 311 -13.93 18.11 7.46
C GLY A 311 -14.68 17.71 8.74
N SER A 312 -14.81 16.41 9.02
CA SER A 312 -15.56 15.90 10.17
C SER A 312 -14.70 15.62 11.42
N PHE A 313 -13.41 16.00 11.41
CA PHE A 313 -12.41 15.39 12.31
C PHE A 313 -12.13 16.14 13.63
N GLU A 314 -12.71 17.31 13.88
CA GLU A 314 -12.45 18.07 15.12
C GLU A 314 -13.24 17.54 16.34
N ASP A 315 -14.40 16.90 16.14
CA ASP A 315 -15.24 16.37 17.23
C ASP A 315 -15.13 14.83 17.45
N TYR A 316 -14.37 14.11 16.62
CA TYR A 316 -14.43 12.64 16.56
C TYR A 316 -13.74 11.90 17.73
N THR A 317 -13.05 12.59 18.65
CA THR A 317 -12.32 11.94 19.76
C THR A 317 -13.20 11.55 20.94
N ASP A 318 -14.32 12.23 21.16
CA ASP A 318 -15.04 12.15 22.43
C ASP A 318 -16.22 11.15 22.41
N PHE A 319 -16.70 10.76 21.22
CA PHE A 319 -17.95 10.02 21.09
C PHE A 319 -17.86 8.50 21.32
N TYR A 320 -16.66 7.90 21.30
CA TYR A 320 -16.48 6.44 21.32
C TYR A 320 -15.95 5.84 22.63
N HIS A 321 -15.93 6.60 23.72
CA HIS A 321 -15.58 6.07 25.05
C HIS A 321 -16.76 5.54 25.87
N ASN A 322 -18.02 5.70 25.41
CA ASN A 322 -19.22 5.49 26.23
C ASN A 322 -20.21 4.39 25.78
N GLU A 323 -19.96 3.66 24.68
CA GLU A 323 -20.77 2.49 24.30
C GLU A 323 -19.91 1.23 24.16
N ALA A 324 -19.60 0.63 25.31
CA ALA A 324 -19.18 -0.77 25.38
C ALA A 324 -20.44 -1.64 25.46
N ASP A 325 -20.94 -2.10 24.30
CA ASP A 325 -21.95 -3.16 24.23
C ASP A 325 -21.27 -4.52 23.98
N ASP A 326 -21.36 -5.41 24.97
CA ASP A 326 -20.71 -6.72 24.98
C ASP A 326 -21.49 -7.71 24.09
N THR A 327 -21.26 -7.70 22.77
CA THR A 327 -21.46 -8.91 21.95
C THR A 327 -20.70 -8.89 20.61
N ILE A 328 -19.46 -9.38 20.60
CA ILE A 328 -18.82 -10.22 19.55
C ILE A 328 -17.40 -10.57 20.04
N PRO A 329 -16.90 -11.81 19.90
CA PRO A 329 -15.59 -12.20 20.43
C PRO A 329 -14.42 -11.40 19.83
N ASN A 330 -13.54 -10.91 20.70
CA ASN A 330 -12.34 -10.16 20.35
C ASN A 330 -11.25 -11.07 19.75
N VAL A 331 -11.35 -11.36 18.45
CA VAL A 331 -10.23 -11.89 17.68
C VAL A 331 -9.35 -10.72 17.25
N LYS A 332 -8.24 -10.51 17.96
CA LYS A 332 -7.17 -9.60 17.56
C LYS A 332 -6.51 -10.13 16.29
N THR A 333 -7.04 -9.75 15.14
CA THR A 333 -6.33 -9.87 13.85
C THR A 333 -5.49 -8.61 13.68
N GLU A 334 -4.17 -8.77 13.53
CA GLU A 334 -3.28 -7.67 13.20
C GLU A 334 -3.68 -7.11 11.83
N LEU A 335 -4.23 -5.90 11.82
CA LEU A 335 -4.88 -5.34 10.63
C LEU A 335 -3.83 -4.70 9.71
N ASP A 336 -3.23 -5.54 8.88
CA ASP A 336 -2.23 -5.11 7.91
C ASP A 336 -2.88 -4.36 6.74
N CYS A 337 -2.32 -3.19 6.43
CA CYS A 337 -3.06 -2.11 5.77
C CYS A 337 -2.53 -1.90 4.34
N SER A 338 -2.81 -2.83 3.43
CA SER A 338 -2.35 -2.81 2.02
C SER A 338 -3.13 -1.83 1.11
N THR A 339 -2.50 -1.39 0.01
CA THR A 339 -2.71 -0.02 -0.50
C THR A 339 -2.80 0.17 -2.05
N ASP A 340 -3.86 0.84 -2.56
CA ASP A 340 -4.30 0.91 -3.98
C ASP A 340 -4.86 2.29 -4.50
N THR A 341 -4.51 2.79 -5.73
CA THR A 341 -4.95 4.03 -6.51
C THR A 341 -4.54 5.46 -6.00
N ALA A 342 -3.96 6.45 -6.71
CA ALA A 342 -4.06 7.06 -8.08
C ALA A 342 -5.09 8.23 -8.21
N ILE A 343 -4.77 9.42 -8.80
CA ILE A 343 -4.95 9.80 -10.25
C ILE A 343 -4.56 11.30 -10.55
N GLN A 344 -4.00 11.62 -11.76
CA GLN A 344 -4.03 12.91 -12.57
C GLN A 344 -3.64 14.29 -11.93
N LYS A 345 -3.36 15.42 -12.64
CA LYS A 345 -3.32 15.82 -14.08
C LYS A 345 -2.47 17.11 -14.26
N SER A 346 -1.84 17.30 -15.42
CA SER A 346 -1.98 18.53 -16.24
C SER A 346 -1.26 18.37 -17.60
N SER A 347 -1.60 19.22 -18.56
CA SER A 347 -1.22 19.10 -19.98
C SER A 347 -0.94 20.47 -20.59
N SER A 348 0.10 20.57 -21.43
CA SER A 348 0.16 21.52 -22.56
C SER A 348 1.15 21.01 -23.63
N SER A 349 1.28 21.74 -24.73
CA SER A 349 1.41 21.19 -26.08
C SER A 349 2.53 21.79 -26.93
N ASN A 350 2.95 21.02 -27.95
CA ASN A 350 3.68 21.41 -29.18
C ASN A 350 5.14 21.90 -29.02
N GLU A 351 6.09 21.20 -29.65
CA GLU A 351 6.58 21.53 -31.00
C GLU A 351 7.44 20.39 -31.59
N ASP A 352 7.74 20.45 -32.89
CA ASP A 352 8.49 19.46 -33.66
C ASP A 352 10.01 19.44 -33.34
N VAL A 353 10.72 18.39 -33.82
CA VAL A 353 12.02 18.46 -34.56
C VAL A 353 12.81 17.13 -34.50
N VAL A 354 12.91 16.49 -35.67
CA VAL A 354 14.06 15.74 -36.26
C VAL A 354 14.79 14.65 -35.43
N GLU A 355 14.68 13.41 -35.93
CA GLU A 355 15.59 12.28 -35.66
C GLU A 355 16.90 12.39 -36.49
N PRO A 356 18.07 11.97 -35.96
CA PRO A 356 18.85 11.04 -36.79
C PRO A 356 19.64 9.93 -36.03
N ASN A 357 19.50 8.72 -36.56
CA ASN A 357 20.53 7.69 -36.79
C ASN A 357 21.40 7.14 -35.64
N ILE A 358 21.17 5.85 -35.35
CA ILE A 358 22.09 4.93 -34.67
C ILE A 358 23.05 4.25 -35.68
N PRO A 359 24.37 4.21 -35.43
CA PRO A 359 25.26 3.21 -36.01
C PRO A 359 25.30 1.93 -35.15
N LYS A 360 24.99 0.79 -35.76
CA LYS A 360 24.99 -0.54 -35.12
C LYS A 360 26.42 -1.07 -34.94
N TYR A 361 26.74 -1.72 -33.81
CA TYR A 361 27.83 -2.71 -33.80
C TYR A 361 27.55 -4.02 -33.04
N ARG A 362 27.06 -4.99 -33.80
CA ARG A 362 27.56 -6.38 -33.92
C ARG A 362 27.88 -7.17 -32.63
N GLN A 363 27.00 -8.13 -32.33
CA GLN A 363 27.22 -9.24 -31.40
C GLN A 363 28.51 -10.04 -31.69
N LYS A 364 29.16 -10.53 -30.62
CA LYS A 364 29.99 -11.74 -30.65
C LYS A 364 29.70 -12.64 -29.44
N ARG A 365 29.01 -13.76 -29.66
CA ARG A 365 28.94 -14.91 -28.73
C ARG A 365 30.22 -15.75 -28.87
N ARG A 366 30.80 -16.18 -27.73
CA ARG A 366 31.63 -17.40 -27.45
C ARG A 366 32.56 -17.08 -26.27
N LYS A 367 32.86 -17.96 -25.31
CA LYS A 367 32.58 -19.40 -25.11
C LYS A 367 32.40 -19.69 -23.61
N ARG A 368 31.71 -20.79 -23.26
CA ARG A 368 31.69 -21.38 -21.92
C ARG A 368 33.03 -22.10 -21.68
N TYR A 369 33.67 -21.87 -20.53
CA TYR A 369 34.66 -22.78 -19.94
C TYR A 369 34.25 -23.06 -18.48
N LYS A 370 34.64 -24.21 -17.93
CA LYS A 370 34.14 -24.73 -16.65
C LYS A 370 35.33 -25.18 -15.80
N PHE A 371 35.35 -24.75 -14.53
CA PHE A 371 36.27 -25.20 -13.46
C PHE A 371 37.76 -24.82 -13.70
N GLU A 372 38.62 -24.69 -12.67
CA GLU A 372 38.45 -24.99 -11.24
C GLU A 372 39.16 -23.98 -10.32
N PHE A 373 38.71 -23.99 -9.06
CA PHE A 373 39.16 -23.30 -7.85
C PHE A 373 40.68 -22.97 -7.73
N GLN A 374 41.01 -21.68 -7.69
CA GLN A 374 42.18 -21.19 -6.95
C GLN A 374 41.73 -20.13 -5.94
N LYS A 375 42.05 -20.35 -4.67
CA LYS A 375 41.94 -19.35 -3.60
C LYS A 375 42.79 -18.13 -4.01
N ASP A 376 42.24 -16.92 -3.84
CA ASP A 376 42.95 -15.63 -3.63
C ASP A 376 42.08 -14.40 -3.98
N ILE A 377 40.79 -14.38 -3.58
CA ILE A 377 39.94 -13.16 -3.61
C ILE A 377 39.10 -13.06 -2.32
N PHE A 378 39.72 -13.34 -1.17
CA PHE A 378 39.16 -13.05 0.16
C PHE A 378 40.12 -12.13 0.94
N SER A 379 40.32 -10.92 0.42
CA SER A 379 40.73 -9.78 1.24
C SER A 379 40.37 -8.46 0.54
N PRO A 380 39.25 -7.83 0.89
CA PRO A 380 39.14 -6.38 0.80
C PRO A 380 39.77 -5.79 2.06
N HIS A 381 40.82 -5.00 1.90
CA HIS A 381 41.33 -4.16 2.99
C HIS A 381 40.19 -3.29 3.54
N ILE A 382 39.74 -3.62 4.74
CA ILE A 382 39.11 -2.66 5.63
C ILE A 382 40.28 -2.04 6.38
N GLU A 383 40.53 -0.75 6.17
CA GLU A 383 41.33 0.03 7.11
C GLU A 383 40.49 0.19 8.38
N LEU A 384 40.58 -0.80 9.27
CA LEU A 384 40.14 -0.64 10.65
C LEU A 384 41.11 0.30 11.35
N SER A 385 40.56 1.25 12.11
CA SER A 385 41.31 1.96 13.14
C SER A 385 41.86 0.91 14.14
N ASP A 386 43.18 0.89 14.31
CA ASP A 386 43.99 -0.25 14.80
C ASP A 386 43.88 -0.55 16.33
N ASP A 387 42.81 -0.12 17.00
CA ASP A 387 42.67 -0.20 18.47
C ASP A 387 41.28 -0.66 18.98
N LEU A 388 40.42 -1.20 18.12
CA LEU A 388 39.25 -1.97 18.57
C LEU A 388 39.65 -3.43 18.89
N GLN A 389 40.23 -3.58 20.09
CA GLN A 389 40.42 -4.80 20.90
C GLN A 389 40.41 -6.14 20.13
N ARG A 390 41.62 -6.62 19.81
CA ARG A 390 41.86 -7.88 19.07
C ARG A 390 41.20 -9.12 19.71
N ASP A 391 40.96 -9.09 21.02
CA ASP A 391 40.44 -10.21 21.79
C ASP A 391 38.97 -10.51 21.47
N ASP A 392 38.13 -9.48 21.24
CA ASP A 392 36.73 -9.66 20.86
C ASP A 392 36.60 -10.30 19.47
N VAL A 393 37.44 -9.84 18.52
CA VAL A 393 37.52 -10.40 17.17
C VAL A 393 37.98 -11.86 17.23
N ALA A 394 38.98 -12.17 18.06
CA ALA A 394 39.44 -13.54 18.28
C ALA A 394 38.34 -14.42 18.92
N PHE A 395 37.59 -13.90 19.88
CA PHE A 395 36.45 -14.59 20.49
C PHE A 395 35.37 -14.94 19.45
N PHE A 396 34.90 -13.98 18.64
CA PHE A 396 33.89 -14.27 17.61
C PHE A 396 34.41 -15.22 16.52
N LEU A 397 35.70 -15.16 16.17
CA LEU A 397 36.32 -16.14 15.27
C LEU A 397 36.39 -17.55 15.89
N SER A 398 36.57 -17.67 17.22
CA SER A 398 36.55 -18.97 17.92
C SER A 398 35.18 -19.66 17.86
N LEU A 399 34.09 -18.89 17.70
CA LEU A 399 32.73 -19.42 17.53
C LEU A 399 32.42 -19.87 16.10
N ALA A 400 33.22 -19.44 15.11
CA ALA A 400 32.97 -19.72 13.70
C ALA A 400 32.87 -21.22 13.34
N PRO A 401 33.67 -22.16 13.90
CA PRO A 401 33.51 -23.60 13.66
C PRO A 401 32.12 -24.11 14.07
N THR A 402 31.61 -23.67 15.22
CA THR A 402 30.27 -24.04 15.74
C THR A 402 29.16 -23.38 14.92
N ILE A 403 29.32 -22.11 14.53
CA ILE A 403 28.35 -21.42 13.68
C ILE A 403 28.30 -22.04 12.28
N ASN A 404 29.38 -22.63 11.79
CA ASN A 404 29.41 -23.28 10.48
C ASN A 404 28.56 -24.56 10.42
N THR A 405 28.41 -25.30 11.53
CA THR A 405 27.57 -26.51 11.58
C THR A 405 26.07 -26.23 11.63
N PHE A 406 25.66 -24.98 11.87
CA PHE A 406 24.25 -24.57 11.90
C PHE A 406 23.60 -24.53 10.50
N ASP A 407 22.32 -24.86 10.42
CA ASP A 407 21.51 -24.60 9.23
C ASP A 407 21.21 -23.09 9.04
N ASN A 408 20.55 -22.73 7.94
CA ASN A 408 20.27 -21.31 7.62
C ASN A 408 19.33 -20.63 8.64
N ASN A 409 18.37 -21.36 9.22
CA ASN A 409 17.44 -20.83 10.21
C ASN A 409 18.14 -20.66 11.56
N GLN A 410 18.91 -21.66 11.98
CA GLN A 410 19.77 -21.62 13.17
C GLN A 410 20.79 -20.48 13.09
N LYS A 411 21.38 -20.21 11.92
CA LYS A 411 22.26 -19.05 11.68
C LYS A 411 21.55 -17.71 11.86
N ILE A 412 20.28 -17.60 11.46
CA ILE A 412 19.46 -16.40 11.66
C ILE A 412 19.13 -16.23 13.16
N ILE A 413 18.69 -17.30 13.82
CA ILE A 413 18.36 -17.30 15.27
C ILE A 413 19.58 -16.93 16.11
N PHE A 414 20.75 -17.52 15.82
CA PHE A 414 22.00 -17.21 16.51
C PHE A 414 22.38 -15.73 16.37
N ARG A 415 22.36 -15.20 15.14
CA ARG A 415 22.64 -13.77 14.88
C ARG A 415 21.65 -12.86 15.60
N SER A 416 20.36 -13.19 15.58
CA SER A 416 19.31 -12.45 16.28
C SER A 416 19.58 -12.38 17.79
N LYS A 417 19.93 -13.52 18.42
CA LYS A 417 20.24 -13.57 19.85
C LYS A 417 21.53 -12.85 20.25
N VAL A 418 22.58 -12.92 19.42
CA VAL A 418 23.82 -12.17 19.67
C VAL A 418 23.59 -10.66 19.57
N LEU A 419 22.82 -10.22 18.58
CA LEU A 419 22.44 -8.81 18.45
C LEU A 419 21.55 -8.34 19.61
N GLN A 420 20.57 -9.15 20.03
CA GLN A 420 19.73 -8.86 21.20
C GLN A 420 20.57 -8.73 22.47
N ALA A 421 21.48 -9.68 22.75
CA ALA A 421 22.35 -9.61 23.93
C ALA A 421 23.27 -8.38 23.90
N ALA A 422 23.82 -8.02 22.72
CA ALA A 422 24.60 -6.79 22.57
C ALA A 422 23.76 -5.53 22.84
N MET A 423 22.52 -5.48 22.36
CA MET A 423 21.59 -4.38 22.65
C MET A 423 21.22 -4.30 24.13
N GLU A 424 20.99 -5.44 24.80
CA GLU A 424 20.71 -5.50 26.24
C GLU A 424 21.90 -4.99 27.07
N ILE A 425 23.14 -5.37 26.72
CA ILE A 425 24.36 -4.89 27.39
C ILE A 425 24.57 -3.38 27.17
N ILE A 426 24.39 -2.89 25.94
CA ILE A 426 24.47 -1.45 25.63
C ILE A 426 23.39 -0.67 26.40
N HIS A 427 22.16 -1.19 26.46
CA HIS A 427 21.08 -0.57 27.21
C HIS A 427 21.36 -0.58 28.72
N PHE A 428 21.95 -1.65 29.27
CA PHE A 428 22.30 -1.75 30.68
C PHE A 428 23.39 -0.75 31.08
N ASN A 429 24.43 -0.58 30.25
CA ASN A 429 25.49 0.41 30.47
C ASN A 429 24.95 1.86 30.46
N ASN A 430 23.98 2.16 29.59
CA ASN A 430 23.32 3.47 29.56
C ASN A 430 22.44 3.73 30.80
N VAL A 431 21.89 2.69 31.44
CA VAL A 431 21.12 2.79 32.70
C VAL A 431 22.05 2.91 33.92
N ALA A 432 23.13 2.14 33.98
CA ALA A 432 24.13 2.23 35.05
C ALA A 432 24.79 3.62 35.13
N SER A 433 24.96 4.30 33.99
CA SER A 433 25.45 5.69 33.92
C SER A 433 24.48 6.72 34.52
N LEU A 434 23.18 6.41 34.65
CA LEU A 434 22.19 7.31 35.23
C LEU A 434 22.15 7.17 36.76
N ASP A 435 22.29 5.96 37.29
CA ASP A 435 22.35 5.73 38.75
C ASP A 435 23.64 6.29 39.38
N SER A 436 24.77 6.26 38.66
CA SER A 436 26.02 6.87 39.15
C SER A 436 25.94 8.40 39.29
N MET A 437 24.99 9.06 38.61
CA MET A 437 24.75 10.51 38.78
C MET A 437 23.83 10.83 39.96
N GLN A 438 23.20 9.84 40.61
CA GLN A 438 22.35 10.04 41.78
C GLN A 438 23.03 9.76 43.13
N SER A 439 24.22 9.12 43.14
CA SER A 439 25.01 8.94 44.37
C SER A 439 25.66 10.24 44.86
N ASP A 440 26.08 11.13 43.95
CA ASP A 440 26.81 12.36 44.30
C ASP A 440 25.91 13.47 44.89
N PHE A 441 24.58 13.35 44.78
CA PHE A 441 23.62 14.30 45.36
C PHE A 441 23.27 14.02 46.84
N LYS A 442 23.87 13.00 47.48
CA LYS A 442 23.58 12.61 48.88
C LYS A 442 24.72 12.89 49.88
N CYS A 443 25.40 14.03 49.75
CA CYS A 443 26.31 14.50 50.80
C CYS A 443 26.33 16.03 51.02
N ASN A 444 25.16 16.70 51.14
CA ASN A 444 25.16 18.08 51.67
C ASN A 444 23.86 18.59 52.34
N THR A 445 23.30 17.84 53.30
CA THR A 445 22.16 18.32 54.14
C THR A 445 22.30 17.96 55.62
N ARG A 446 23.43 18.36 56.26
CA ARG A 446 23.57 18.37 57.73
C ARG A 446 24.33 19.59 58.26
N LYS A 447 23.70 20.77 58.18
CA LYS A 447 23.83 21.94 59.11
C LYS A 447 22.94 23.08 58.63
N CYS A 448 22.55 23.96 59.56
CA CYS A 448 21.51 24.99 59.44
C CYS A 448 20.09 24.37 59.35
N ASN A 449 19.11 24.69 60.22
CA ASN A 449 18.98 25.80 61.17
C ASN A 449 18.80 25.37 62.64
N LYS A 450 19.03 26.32 63.56
CA LYS A 450 18.81 26.25 65.01
C LYS A 450 18.20 27.60 65.41
N LYS A 451 17.23 27.62 66.36
CA LYS A 451 16.50 28.82 66.89
C LYS A 451 15.55 29.51 65.88
N GLU A 452 14.47 30.21 66.23
CA GLU A 452 13.69 30.47 67.49
C GLU A 452 12.31 31.07 67.09
N ASP A 453 11.18 31.04 67.83
CA ASP A 453 10.64 30.15 68.89
C ASP A 453 9.16 30.54 69.20
N SER A 454 8.41 29.73 69.98
CA SER A 454 7.04 30.00 70.56
C SER A 454 5.84 30.26 69.59
N ASP A 455 4.58 29.90 69.88
CA ASP A 455 3.88 29.75 71.17
C ASP A 455 2.67 28.75 71.16
N ALA A 456 2.02 28.57 72.32
CA ALA A 456 1.02 27.56 72.75
C ALA A 456 -0.18 27.22 71.81
N THR A 457 -0.80 26.03 71.86
CA THR A 457 -1.75 25.60 72.94
C THR A 457 -2.09 24.08 72.87
N ASN A 458 -2.21 23.42 74.04
CA ASN A 458 -2.71 22.04 74.29
C ASN A 458 -3.88 22.13 75.33
N PRO A 459 -4.77 21.12 75.56
CA PRO A 459 -4.54 19.67 75.76
C PRO A 459 -5.52 18.77 74.93
N SER A 460 -5.78 17.46 75.16
CA SER A 460 -5.40 16.43 76.16
C SER A 460 -4.99 15.10 75.45
N ASP A 461 -4.90 13.87 76.00
CA ASP A 461 -5.26 13.26 77.30
C ASP A 461 -4.33 12.07 77.67
N SER A 462 -4.46 11.60 78.92
CA SER A 462 -3.95 10.38 79.60
C SER A 462 -3.30 9.23 78.77
N ARG A 463 -2.07 8.75 79.10
CA ARG A 463 -1.68 7.74 80.14
C ARG A 463 -2.29 6.33 79.89
N THR A 464 -1.61 5.18 80.04
CA THR A 464 -0.44 4.73 80.84
C THR A 464 0.30 3.55 80.17
N ASP A 465 1.61 3.44 80.37
CA ASP A 465 2.36 2.16 80.38
C ASP A 465 2.75 1.81 81.83
N SER A 466 2.80 0.53 82.19
CA SER A 466 3.35 0.03 83.47
C SER A 466 3.72 -1.45 83.33
N ASP A 467 4.98 -1.77 83.63
CA ASP A 467 5.63 -3.09 83.83
C ASP A 467 5.38 -4.24 82.82
#